data_AF-D4KBA8-F1
#
_entry.id   AF-D4KBA8-F1
#
_cell.length_a   1.000
_cell.length_b   1.000
_cell.length_c   1.000
_cell.angle_alpha   90.00
_cell.angle_beta   90.00
_cell.angle_gamma   90.00
#
_symmetry.space_group_name_H-M   'P 1'
#
loop_
_entity.id
_entity.type
_entity.pdbx_description
1 polymer ?
#
loop_
_entity_poly.entity_id
_entity_poly.type
_entity_poly.pdbx_seq_one_letter_code
_entity_poly.pdbx_strand_id
1 'polypeptide(L)'
;MNKEQFEKILDRCCSMLTEEAKNSLFKTSAQFENRVREVLDIIGKENSEFQIDFNPHPQAFPDIAMGEYGVEVKFTLNDTWRSIANSVLETQRIDSVKHIYVVFGKMGGIPEVRWGEYEQSVIHVRTSHVPRFEIELPPESGEAKESLFKQMGIRYDDFRKLDMQDKMKYIRSYARKIHPDGRLWWIEDSNGSDQHTTPIQARLYTNLTTEEKTRLRAEAALLCPSIVKSGRSRNKYDDMVLYLLTYHGVLCHQARDLFSAGSVANPKNDDAGGIYIERALKLIEEEMKKAALTMDDALFVEYWGESVPPELRIKRWLEKADQLATEWTPSKSLFRD
;
A
#
# COMPACT_ATOMS: atom_id res chain seq x y z
N MET A 1 29.81 -5.44 16.28
CA MET A 1 28.52 -4.91 16.77
C MET A 1 27.56 -6.06 17.01
N ASN A 2 27.03 -6.19 18.23
CA ASN A 2 25.99 -7.16 18.55
C ASN A 2 24.58 -6.58 18.29
N LYS A 3 23.56 -7.42 18.42
CA LYS A 3 22.16 -7.06 18.12
C LYS A 3 21.67 -5.88 18.95
N GLU A 4 21.89 -5.91 20.27
CA GLU A 4 21.47 -4.85 21.19
C GLU A 4 22.16 -3.51 20.91
N GLN A 5 23.44 -3.52 20.51
CA GLN A 5 24.16 -2.31 20.11
C GLN A 5 23.55 -1.68 18.86
N PHE A 6 23.21 -2.52 17.87
CA PHE A 6 22.57 -2.05 16.66
C PHE A 6 21.17 -1.50 16.92
N GLU A 7 20.39 -2.15 17.78
CA GLU A 7 19.05 -1.68 18.17
C GLU A 7 19.12 -0.31 18.87
N LYS A 8 20.14 -0.05 19.69
CA LYS A 8 20.36 1.29 20.28
C LYS A 8 20.68 2.36 19.22
N ILE A 9 21.38 1.99 18.14
CA ILE A 9 21.61 2.89 17.01
C ILE A 9 20.29 3.21 16.32
N LEU A 10 19.43 2.20 16.12
CA LEU A 10 18.10 2.40 15.53
C LEU A 10 17.18 3.24 16.43
N ASP A 11 17.20 3.02 17.75
CA ASP A 11 16.46 3.84 18.72
C ASP A 11 16.84 5.31 18.59
N ARG A 12 18.15 5.59 18.55
CA ARG A 12 18.67 6.94 18.40
C ARG A 12 18.31 7.55 17.04
N CYS A 13 18.45 6.78 15.97
CA CYS A 13 18.09 7.20 14.62
C CYS A 13 16.60 7.57 14.53
N CYS A 14 15.72 6.68 14.99
CA CYS A 14 14.28 6.90 15.01
C CYS A 14 13.87 8.09 15.88
N SER A 15 14.52 8.28 17.03
CA SER A 15 14.28 9.42 17.92
C SER A 15 14.60 10.75 17.22
N MET A 16 15.78 10.84 16.57
CA MET A 16 16.18 12.04 15.84
C MET A 16 15.22 12.35 14.68
N LEU A 17 14.90 11.33 13.86
CA LEU A 17 14.00 11.49 12.72
C LEU A 17 12.56 11.81 13.14
N THR A 18 12.11 11.30 14.29
CA THR A 18 10.79 11.63 14.84
C THR A 18 10.71 13.10 15.25
N GLU A 19 11.73 13.62 15.94
CA GLU A 19 11.76 15.05 16.31
C GLU A 19 11.85 15.95 15.07
N GLU A 20 12.59 15.55 14.04
CA GLU A 20 12.59 16.25 12.75
C GLU A 20 11.20 16.23 12.09
N ALA A 21 10.55 15.06 12.02
CA ALA A 21 9.24 14.91 11.40
C ALA A 21 8.15 15.73 12.11
N LYS A 22 8.21 15.87 13.44
CA LYS A 22 7.29 16.72 14.21
C LYS A 22 7.46 18.21 13.90
N ASN A 23 8.68 18.65 13.58
CA ASN A 23 8.97 20.04 13.22
C ASN A 23 8.69 20.33 11.73
N SER A 24 9.06 19.40 10.85
CA SER A 24 8.86 19.50 9.41
C SER A 24 8.64 18.12 8.80
N LEU A 25 7.46 17.93 8.20
CA LEU A 25 7.11 16.65 7.59
C LEU A 25 8.02 16.33 6.41
N PHE A 26 8.49 15.09 6.36
CA PHE A 26 9.02 14.49 5.14
C PHE A 26 7.89 14.33 4.12
N LYS A 27 8.18 14.61 2.85
CA LYS A 27 7.16 14.64 1.78
C LYS A 27 7.22 13.45 0.85
N THR A 28 8.39 12.83 0.71
CA THR A 28 8.62 11.73 -0.24
C THR A 28 9.44 10.61 0.37
N SER A 29 9.26 9.39 -0.13
CA SER A 29 10.03 8.21 0.31
C SER A 29 11.53 8.41 0.08
N ALA A 30 11.92 8.97 -1.06
CA ALA A 30 13.34 9.25 -1.36
C ALA A 30 13.96 10.28 -0.42
N GLN A 31 13.21 11.34 -0.07
CA GLN A 31 13.67 12.32 0.92
C GLN A 31 13.89 11.67 2.28
N PHE A 32 12.94 10.83 2.72
CA PHE A 32 13.03 10.13 3.98
C PHE A 32 14.18 9.12 4.01
N GLU A 33 14.33 8.30 2.97
CA GLU A 33 15.42 7.32 2.86
C GLU A 33 16.80 7.97 2.89
N ASN A 34 17.00 9.05 2.13
CA ASN A 34 18.24 9.81 2.15
C ASN A 34 18.53 10.36 3.55
N ARG A 35 17.49 10.86 4.24
CA ARG A 35 17.66 11.35 5.61
C ARG A 35 18.01 10.23 6.60
N VAL A 36 17.43 9.04 6.46
CA VAL A 36 17.81 7.86 7.26
C VAL A 36 19.29 7.54 7.06
N ARG A 37 19.80 7.54 5.81
CA ARG A 37 21.23 7.35 5.52
C ARG A 37 22.11 8.39 6.21
N GLU A 38 21.74 9.66 6.11
CA GLU A 38 22.49 10.76 6.74
C GLU A 38 22.53 10.63 8.27
N VAL A 39 21.39 10.34 8.91
CA VAL A 39 21.33 10.19 10.38
C VAL A 39 22.13 8.97 10.83
N LEU A 40 22.04 7.84 10.12
CA LEU A 40 22.84 6.66 10.42
C LEU A 40 24.34 6.91 10.21
N ASP A 41 24.73 7.68 9.20
CA ASP A 41 26.13 8.06 8.98
C ASP A 41 26.66 8.98 10.09
N ILE A 42 25.84 9.93 10.57
CA ILE A 42 26.18 10.77 11.74
C ILE A 42 26.42 9.89 12.97
N ILE A 43 25.50 8.97 13.28
CA ILE A 43 25.63 8.07 14.44
C ILE A 43 26.81 7.10 14.26
N GLY A 44 27.06 6.63 13.04
CA GLY A 44 28.15 5.72 12.71
C GLY A 44 29.53 6.37 12.86
N LYS A 45 29.68 7.62 12.44
CA LYS A 45 30.93 8.40 12.59
C LYS A 45 31.30 8.66 14.05
N GLU A 46 30.31 8.86 14.92
CA GLU A 46 30.55 9.06 16.35
C GLU A 46 31.08 7.79 17.04
N ASN A 47 30.71 6.61 16.55
CA ASN A 47 31.06 5.33 17.17
C ASN A 47 32.15 4.54 16.41
N SER A 48 32.52 4.96 15.19
CA SER A 48 33.46 4.25 14.28
C SER A 48 33.09 2.79 14.01
N GLU A 49 31.79 2.47 13.99
CA GLU A 49 31.32 1.07 13.93
C GLU A 49 30.98 0.58 12.51
N PHE A 50 30.65 1.48 11.57
CA PHE A 50 30.28 1.14 10.20
C PHE A 50 30.39 2.37 9.28
N GLN A 51 30.48 2.12 7.97
CA GLN A 51 30.46 3.13 6.93
C GLN A 51 29.18 2.99 6.10
N ILE A 52 28.47 4.09 5.88
CA ILE A 52 27.25 4.11 5.05
C ILE A 52 27.63 4.30 3.58
N ASP A 53 27.09 3.44 2.73
CA ASP A 53 27.13 3.64 1.28
C ASP A 53 26.00 4.58 0.83
N PHE A 54 26.39 5.69 0.23
CA PHE A 54 25.49 6.69 -0.34
C PHE A 54 25.20 6.47 -1.82
N ASN A 55 25.85 5.50 -2.46
CA ASN A 55 25.63 5.12 -3.86
C ASN A 55 25.27 3.63 -4.00
N PRO A 56 24.19 3.16 -3.33
CA PRO A 56 23.80 1.76 -3.38
C PRO A 56 23.40 1.34 -4.80
N HIS A 57 23.55 0.06 -5.10
CA HIS A 57 23.01 -0.50 -6.34
C HIS A 57 21.49 -0.28 -6.40
N PRO A 58 20.92 0.22 -7.51
CA PRO A 58 19.48 0.33 -7.66
C PRO A 58 18.80 -1.02 -7.38
N GLN A 59 17.73 -1.02 -6.58
CA GLN A 59 16.97 -2.23 -6.17
C GLN A 59 17.71 -3.19 -5.22
N ALA A 60 18.84 -2.80 -4.63
CA ALA A 60 19.49 -3.60 -3.59
C ALA A 60 18.55 -3.83 -2.40
N PHE A 61 18.63 -5.01 -1.79
CA PHE A 61 17.86 -5.35 -0.61
C PHE A 61 18.79 -5.85 0.52
N PRO A 62 18.75 -5.26 1.72
CA PRO A 62 17.95 -4.09 2.12
C PRO A 62 18.50 -2.77 1.53
N ASP A 63 17.73 -1.69 1.64
CA ASP A 63 18.09 -0.36 1.13
C ASP A 63 19.47 0.12 1.66
N ILE A 64 19.74 -0.07 2.95
CA ILE A 64 20.97 0.38 3.62
C ILE A 64 21.68 -0.82 4.26
N ALA A 65 22.91 -1.12 3.83
CA ALA A 65 23.74 -2.15 4.45
C ALA A 65 24.77 -1.55 5.43
N MET A 66 24.92 -2.19 6.59
CA MET A 66 25.83 -1.82 7.68
C MET A 66 26.53 -3.07 8.22
N GLY A 67 27.42 -3.64 7.40
CA GLY A 67 28.10 -4.90 7.71
C GLY A 67 27.14 -6.10 7.67
N GLU A 68 26.97 -6.78 8.81
CA GLU A 68 26.03 -7.91 8.95
C GLU A 68 24.59 -7.47 9.20
N TYR A 69 24.37 -6.17 9.43
CA TYR A 69 23.05 -5.58 9.63
C TYR A 69 22.63 -4.78 8.42
N GLY A 70 21.32 -4.60 8.24
CA GLY A 70 20.80 -3.69 7.24
C GLY A 70 19.43 -3.15 7.59
N VAL A 71 19.10 -2.03 6.97
CA VAL A 71 17.87 -1.27 7.17
C VAL A 71 17.11 -1.19 5.86
N GLU A 72 15.91 -1.72 5.86
CA GLU A 72 14.89 -1.47 4.85
C GLU A 72 14.10 -0.23 5.26
N VAL A 73 13.99 0.76 4.38
CA VAL A 73 13.28 1.99 4.68
C VAL A 73 11.86 1.93 4.13
N LYS A 74 10.90 2.35 4.95
CA LYS A 74 9.51 2.53 4.55
C LYS A 74 9.00 3.91 4.95
N PHE A 75 8.09 4.43 4.14
CA PHE A 75 7.55 5.76 4.31
C PHE A 75 6.07 5.78 3.92
N THR A 76 5.27 6.54 4.67
CA THR A 76 3.86 6.76 4.35
C THR A 76 3.40 8.14 4.82
N LEU A 77 2.52 8.76 4.03
CA LEU A 77 1.80 9.97 4.41
C LEU A 77 0.51 9.67 5.20
N ASN A 78 0.09 8.42 5.24
CA ASN A 78 -1.11 7.98 5.95
C ASN A 78 -0.79 7.61 7.40
N ASP A 79 -1.81 7.59 8.26
CA ASP A 79 -1.67 7.15 9.66
C ASP A 79 -1.72 5.61 9.74
N THR A 80 -0.66 4.96 9.24
CA THR A 80 -0.56 3.50 9.21
C THR A 80 0.88 3.01 9.35
N TRP A 81 1.06 1.87 9.98
CA TRP A 81 2.34 1.17 10.09
C TRP A 81 2.44 -0.02 9.12
N ARG A 82 1.55 -0.08 8.14
CA ARG A 82 1.46 -1.17 7.16
C ARG A 82 1.96 -0.71 5.79
N SER A 83 2.77 -1.53 5.14
CA SER A 83 3.29 -1.24 3.79
C SER A 83 3.64 -2.50 3.01
N ILE A 84 3.72 -2.35 1.69
CA ILE A 84 4.28 -3.37 0.80
C ILE A 84 5.81 -3.28 0.88
N ALA A 85 6.47 -4.44 1.00
CA ALA A 85 7.91 -4.55 1.10
C ALA A 85 8.52 -5.16 -0.19
N ASN A 86 9.72 -5.72 -0.06
CA ASN A 86 10.46 -6.37 -1.14
C ASN A 86 9.76 -7.62 -1.70
N SER A 87 10.26 -8.07 -2.84
CA SER A 87 9.84 -9.32 -3.45
C SER A 87 10.27 -10.52 -2.62
N VAL A 88 9.42 -11.55 -2.61
CA VAL A 88 9.68 -12.87 -2.02
C VAL A 88 10.92 -13.55 -2.61
N LEU A 89 11.27 -13.23 -3.87
CA LEU A 89 12.43 -13.78 -4.55
C LEU A 89 13.75 -13.22 -4.00
N GLU A 90 13.78 -11.96 -3.56
CA GLU A 90 14.98 -11.27 -3.06
C GLU A 90 16.20 -11.34 -4.00
N THR A 91 15.99 -11.20 -5.31
CA THR A 91 17.05 -11.38 -6.33
C THR A 91 18.25 -10.46 -6.18
N GLN A 92 18.08 -9.28 -5.58
CA GLN A 92 19.11 -8.26 -5.41
C GLN A 92 19.56 -8.13 -3.95
N ARG A 93 19.50 -9.24 -3.20
CA ARG A 93 19.89 -9.25 -1.78
C ARG A 93 21.40 -9.04 -1.63
N ILE A 94 21.78 -8.23 -0.65
CA ILE A 94 23.17 -8.09 -0.20
C ILE A 94 23.52 -9.26 0.73
N ASP A 95 24.31 -10.21 0.23
CA ASP A 95 24.63 -11.45 0.94
C ASP A 95 25.35 -11.27 2.29
N SER A 96 26.08 -10.16 2.46
CA SER A 96 26.76 -9.87 3.73
C SER A 96 25.78 -9.56 4.86
N VAL A 97 24.54 -9.15 4.54
CA VAL A 97 23.53 -8.76 5.53
C VAL A 97 22.76 -9.97 6.05
N LYS A 98 22.95 -10.25 7.35
CA LYS A 98 22.33 -11.35 8.09
C LYS A 98 21.08 -10.91 8.85
N HIS A 99 21.06 -9.69 9.37
CA HIS A 99 19.97 -9.16 10.18
C HIS A 99 19.37 -7.93 9.50
N ILE A 100 18.08 -7.97 9.18
CA ILE A 100 17.36 -6.85 8.55
C ILE A 100 16.37 -6.27 9.53
N TYR A 101 16.36 -4.95 9.59
CA TYR A 101 15.41 -4.15 10.34
C TYR A 101 14.65 -3.24 9.38
N VAL A 102 13.41 -2.92 9.70
CA VAL A 102 12.62 -1.93 8.99
C VAL A 102 12.70 -0.63 9.77
N VAL A 103 13.06 0.48 9.14
CA VAL A 103 12.85 1.84 9.65
C VAL A 103 11.68 2.45 8.89
N PHE A 104 10.58 2.71 9.60
CA PHE A 104 9.34 3.17 9.00
C PHE A 104 9.04 4.59 9.49
N GLY A 105 8.93 5.56 8.56
CA GLY A 105 8.38 6.89 8.82
C GLY A 105 6.90 6.99 8.48
N LYS A 106 6.07 7.31 9.48
CA LYS A 106 4.63 7.56 9.35
C LYS A 106 4.36 9.05 9.56
N MET A 107 3.92 9.75 8.52
CA MET A 107 3.65 11.20 8.57
C MET A 107 2.18 11.54 8.80
N GLY A 108 1.26 10.57 8.66
CA GLY A 108 -0.15 10.77 8.96
C GLY A 108 -0.42 10.67 10.47
N GLY A 109 -1.46 11.35 10.95
CA GLY A 109 -1.77 11.42 12.37
C GLY A 109 -0.70 12.21 13.13
N ILE A 110 -0.15 11.64 14.20
CA ILE A 110 1.04 12.17 14.87
C ILE A 110 2.28 11.64 14.14
N PRO A 111 3.12 12.52 13.55
CA PRO A 111 4.32 12.09 12.83
C PRO A 111 5.30 11.36 13.73
N GLU A 112 5.77 10.23 13.26
CA GLU A 112 6.63 9.35 14.05
C GLU A 112 7.47 8.43 13.16
N VAL A 113 8.65 8.07 13.65
CA VAL A 113 9.53 7.10 13.04
C VAL A 113 9.81 5.98 14.04
N ARG A 114 9.60 4.74 13.62
CA ARG A 114 9.83 3.53 14.44
C ARG A 114 10.66 2.52 13.67
N TRP A 115 11.21 1.57 14.40
CA TRP A 115 11.87 0.41 13.82
C TRP A 115 11.25 -0.91 14.30
N GLY A 116 11.46 -1.97 13.52
CA GLY A 116 11.15 -3.35 13.92
C GLY A 116 12.02 -4.37 13.19
N GLU A 117 12.18 -5.55 13.77
CA GLU A 117 12.84 -6.67 13.08
C GLU A 117 12.05 -7.06 11.84
N TYR A 118 12.72 -7.19 10.69
CA TYR A 118 12.05 -7.48 9.43
C TYR A 118 11.27 -8.80 9.48
N GLU A 119 11.90 -9.88 9.97
CA GLU A 119 11.26 -11.20 10.11
C GLU A 119 9.99 -11.14 10.98
N GLN A 120 9.97 -10.32 12.03
CA GLN A 120 8.81 -10.18 12.91
C GLN A 120 7.73 -9.27 12.29
N SER A 121 8.13 -8.35 11.42
CA SER A 121 7.24 -7.35 10.82
C SER A 121 6.51 -7.88 9.58
N VAL A 122 6.99 -8.94 8.92
CA VAL A 122 6.29 -9.55 7.78
C VAL A 122 5.04 -10.27 8.27
N ILE A 123 3.87 -9.78 7.87
CA ILE A 123 2.55 -10.31 8.30
C ILE A 123 1.83 -11.08 7.21
N HIS A 124 2.16 -10.83 5.95
CA HIS A 124 1.45 -11.43 4.82
C HIS A 124 2.30 -11.43 3.55
N VAL A 125 1.83 -12.15 2.53
CA VAL A 125 2.43 -12.20 1.19
C VAL A 125 1.36 -11.94 0.15
N ARG A 126 1.56 -10.87 -0.63
CA ARG A 126 0.70 -10.53 -1.76
C ARG A 126 1.17 -11.30 -2.98
N THR A 127 0.38 -12.26 -3.39
CA THR A 127 0.67 -13.12 -4.53
C THR A 127 0.15 -12.47 -5.81
N SER A 128 0.98 -11.64 -6.44
CA SER A 128 0.75 -11.12 -7.79
C SER A 128 1.69 -11.81 -8.80
N HIS A 129 1.87 -11.23 -9.99
CA HIS A 129 2.88 -11.66 -10.97
C HIS A 129 4.31 -11.58 -10.41
N VAL A 130 4.55 -10.72 -9.42
CA VAL A 130 5.79 -10.66 -8.62
C VAL A 130 5.40 -10.64 -7.15
N PRO A 131 5.36 -11.81 -6.46
CA PRO A 131 4.95 -11.87 -5.08
C PRO A 131 5.81 -10.97 -4.18
N ARG A 132 5.15 -10.20 -3.32
CA ARG A 132 5.79 -9.27 -2.38
C ARG A 132 5.32 -9.52 -0.96
N PHE A 133 6.22 -9.30 -0.02
CA PHE A 133 5.84 -9.29 1.38
C PHE A 133 5.03 -8.05 1.71
N GLU A 134 4.16 -8.20 2.68
CA GLU A 134 3.48 -7.10 3.35
C GLU A 134 3.92 -7.11 4.79
N ILE A 135 4.33 -5.92 5.24
CA ILE A 135 4.84 -5.71 6.59
C ILE A 135 3.88 -4.82 7.38
N GLU A 136 3.89 -5.01 8.69
CA GLU A 136 3.22 -4.14 9.66
C GLU A 136 4.10 -4.06 10.91
N LEU A 137 4.52 -2.86 11.31
CA LEU A 137 5.21 -2.71 12.59
C LEU A 137 4.22 -2.94 13.73
N PRO A 138 4.63 -3.61 14.82
CA PRO A 138 3.76 -3.84 15.96
C PRO A 138 3.30 -2.50 16.57
N PRO A 139 2.03 -2.40 16.99
CA PRO A 139 1.55 -1.21 17.68
C PRO A 139 2.22 -1.10 19.06
N GLU A 140 2.40 0.13 19.55
CA GLU A 140 2.89 0.38 20.93
C GLU A 140 1.94 -0.17 22.00
N SER A 141 0.64 -0.17 21.70
CA SER A 141 -0.40 -0.73 22.55
C SER A 141 -1.30 -1.64 21.72
N GLY A 142 -1.38 -2.91 22.14
CA GLY A 142 -2.17 -3.93 21.45
C GLY A 142 -1.37 -5.20 21.17
N GLU A 143 -2.06 -6.23 20.68
CA GLU A 143 -1.42 -7.47 20.26
C GLU A 143 -0.77 -7.29 18.90
N ALA A 144 0.54 -7.55 18.83
CA ALA A 144 1.23 -7.67 17.56
C ALA A 144 0.69 -8.89 16.81
N LYS A 145 0.43 -8.72 15.50
CA LYS A 145 0.14 -9.88 14.65
C LYS A 145 1.33 -10.82 14.66
N GLU A 146 1.04 -12.11 14.71
CA GLU A 146 2.07 -13.12 14.55
C GLU A 146 2.69 -13.04 13.15
N SER A 147 4.01 -13.12 13.07
CA SER A 147 4.71 -13.03 11.78
C SER A 147 4.31 -14.17 10.85
N LEU A 148 4.31 -13.89 9.55
CA LEU A 148 4.05 -14.84 8.48
C LEU A 148 4.94 -16.09 8.61
N PHE A 149 6.21 -15.89 8.95
CA PHE A 149 7.20 -16.96 9.12
C PHE A 149 6.83 -17.90 10.25
N LYS A 150 6.38 -17.36 11.39
CA LYS A 150 5.91 -18.17 12.53
C LYS A 150 4.61 -18.91 12.17
N GLN A 151 3.69 -18.28 11.45
CA GLN A 151 2.46 -18.92 10.94
C GLN A 151 2.75 -20.05 9.92
N MET A 152 3.78 -19.86 9.09
CA MET A 152 4.30 -20.88 8.15
C MET A 152 5.11 -21.97 8.86
N GLY A 153 5.60 -21.74 10.07
CA GLY A 153 6.44 -22.67 10.82
C GLY A 153 7.86 -22.80 10.25
N ILE A 154 8.40 -21.74 9.66
CA ILE A 154 9.76 -21.67 9.10
C ILE A 154 10.40 -20.35 9.49
N ARG A 155 11.71 -20.34 9.77
CA ARG A 155 12.46 -19.10 10.00
C ARG A 155 12.70 -18.36 8.69
N TYR A 156 12.76 -17.04 8.74
CA TYR A 156 13.05 -16.23 7.56
C TYR A 156 14.37 -16.62 6.87
N ASP A 157 15.44 -16.82 7.66
CA ASP A 157 16.76 -17.17 7.11
C ASP A 157 16.80 -18.53 6.38
N ASP A 158 15.89 -19.44 6.75
CA ASP A 158 15.73 -20.72 6.06
C ASP A 158 14.81 -20.55 4.84
N PHE A 159 13.71 -19.83 4.99
CA PHE A 159 12.76 -19.55 3.91
C PHE A 159 13.41 -18.83 2.72
N ARG A 160 14.26 -17.83 2.97
CA ARG A 160 14.86 -17.02 1.90
C ARG A 160 15.77 -17.83 0.97
N LYS A 161 16.38 -18.91 1.47
CA LYS A 161 17.32 -19.78 0.75
C LYS A 161 16.62 -20.79 -0.16
N LEU A 162 15.31 -20.99 0.03
CA LEU A 162 14.51 -21.87 -0.80
C LEU A 162 14.37 -21.31 -2.22
N ASP A 163 14.23 -22.20 -3.19
CA ASP A 163 13.79 -21.79 -4.52
C ASP A 163 12.33 -21.33 -4.50
N MET A 164 11.86 -20.79 -5.63
CA MET A 164 10.49 -20.28 -5.71
C MET A 164 9.43 -21.37 -5.54
N GLN A 165 9.69 -22.61 -6.01
CA GLN A 165 8.73 -23.70 -5.87
C GLN A 165 8.53 -24.06 -4.39
N ASP A 166 9.62 -24.17 -3.63
CA ASP A 166 9.59 -24.50 -2.22
C ASP A 166 9.03 -23.34 -1.38
N LYS A 167 9.39 -22.08 -1.70
CA LYS A 167 8.76 -20.90 -1.08
C LYS A 167 7.24 -20.93 -1.25
N MET A 168 6.75 -21.27 -2.43
CA MET A 168 5.32 -21.36 -2.71
C MET A 168 4.63 -22.47 -1.91
N LYS A 169 5.29 -23.58 -1.57
CA LYS A 169 4.70 -24.61 -0.69
C LYS A 169 4.32 -24.05 0.68
N TYR A 170 5.21 -23.26 1.29
CA TYR A 170 4.94 -22.61 2.58
C TYR A 170 3.83 -21.56 2.46
N ILE A 171 3.89 -20.70 1.45
CA ILE A 171 2.89 -19.65 1.21
C ILE A 171 1.50 -20.27 1.02
N ARG A 172 1.39 -21.35 0.23
CA ARG A 172 0.14 -22.07 -0.01
C ARG A 172 -0.39 -22.79 1.24
N SER A 173 0.51 -23.36 2.05
CA SER A 173 0.14 -23.96 3.34
C SER A 173 -0.44 -22.92 4.30
N TYR A 174 0.21 -21.77 4.40
CA TYR A 174 -0.28 -20.64 5.18
C TYR A 174 -1.63 -20.13 4.68
N ALA A 175 -1.79 -19.94 3.36
CA ALA A 175 -3.04 -19.49 2.76
C ALA A 175 -4.23 -20.42 3.12
N ARG A 176 -4.01 -21.74 3.19
CA ARG A 176 -5.03 -22.71 3.62
C ARG A 176 -5.41 -22.58 5.10
N LYS A 177 -4.45 -22.30 6.00
CA LYS A 177 -4.74 -22.14 7.44
C LYS A 177 -5.68 -20.97 7.71
N ILE A 178 -5.50 -19.86 7.00
CA ILE A 178 -6.31 -18.65 7.19
C ILE A 178 -7.66 -18.69 6.44
N HIS A 179 -7.87 -19.69 5.58
CA HIS A 179 -9.11 -19.93 4.83
C HIS A 179 -9.57 -21.40 4.98
N PRO A 180 -10.05 -21.80 6.18
CA PRO A 180 -10.44 -23.18 6.47
C PRO A 180 -11.74 -23.62 5.77
N ASP A 181 -12.44 -22.71 5.08
CA ASP A 181 -13.72 -22.94 4.42
C ASP A 181 -13.62 -23.71 3.08
N GLY A 182 -12.42 -24.17 2.72
CA GLY A 182 -12.21 -25.11 1.62
C GLY A 182 -12.33 -24.50 0.22
N ARG A 183 -12.47 -23.18 0.12
CA ARG A 183 -12.58 -22.48 -1.17
C ARG A 183 -11.26 -22.34 -1.92
N LEU A 184 -10.17 -22.93 -1.45
CA LEU A 184 -8.84 -22.84 -2.06
C LEU A 184 -8.36 -24.17 -2.69
N TRP A 185 -9.30 -24.99 -3.19
CA TRP A 185 -9.00 -26.34 -3.73
C TRP A 185 -8.12 -26.34 -4.99
N TRP A 186 -7.98 -25.22 -5.70
CA TRP A 186 -7.10 -25.07 -6.87
C TRP A 186 -5.66 -24.62 -6.54
N ILE A 187 -5.29 -24.54 -5.27
CA ILE A 187 -3.92 -24.25 -4.81
C ILE A 187 -3.02 -25.52 -4.87
N GLU A 188 -3.51 -26.63 -5.41
CA GLU A 188 -2.77 -27.88 -5.52
C GLU A 188 -1.49 -27.75 -6.37
N ASP A 189 -0.47 -28.55 -6.01
CA ASP A 189 0.69 -28.80 -6.88
C ASP A 189 0.22 -29.64 -8.08
N SER A 190 -0.33 -28.98 -9.10
CA SER A 190 -0.38 -29.60 -10.41
C SER A 190 1.05 -29.65 -10.95
N ASN A 191 1.64 -30.86 -10.98
CA ASN A 191 2.88 -31.22 -11.69
C ASN A 191 2.78 -31.00 -13.22
N GLY A 192 2.00 -30.03 -13.67
CA GLY A 192 1.76 -29.68 -15.06
C GLY A 192 1.47 -28.19 -15.15
N SER A 193 2.43 -27.49 -15.75
CA SER A 193 2.37 -26.26 -16.58
C SER A 193 1.41 -25.10 -16.32
N ASP A 194 0.46 -25.15 -15.39
CA ASP A 194 -0.52 -24.09 -15.19
C ASP A 194 -0.31 -23.42 -13.84
N GLN A 195 0.65 -22.48 -13.83
CA GLN A 195 0.84 -21.52 -12.74
C GLN A 195 -0.39 -20.60 -12.66
N HIS A 196 -1.46 -21.09 -12.03
CA HIS A 196 -2.54 -20.21 -11.60
C HIS A 196 -2.00 -19.41 -10.41
N THR A 197 -1.58 -18.17 -10.69
CA THR A 197 -1.27 -17.16 -9.67
C THR A 197 -2.47 -17.09 -8.73
N THR A 198 -2.25 -17.38 -7.44
CA THR A 198 -3.30 -17.37 -6.43
C THR A 198 -4.05 -16.04 -6.46
N PRO A 199 -5.39 -16.06 -6.35
CA PRO A 199 -6.14 -14.82 -6.37
C PRO A 199 -5.87 -14.04 -5.09
N ILE A 200 -5.57 -12.76 -5.27
CA ILE A 200 -6.11 -11.63 -4.50
C ILE A 200 -7.15 -12.12 -3.48
N GLN A 201 -6.86 -12.03 -2.18
CA GLN A 201 -7.81 -12.31 -1.10
C GLN A 201 -9.01 -11.36 -1.22
N ALA A 202 -9.99 -11.72 -2.05
CA ALA A 202 -11.09 -10.85 -2.42
C ALA A 202 -12.11 -10.76 -1.27
N ARG A 203 -12.02 -9.70 -0.46
CA ARG A 203 -13.09 -9.27 0.45
C ARG A 203 -14.26 -8.75 -0.38
N LEU A 204 -15.48 -9.08 0.00
CA LEU A 204 -16.65 -8.48 -0.66
C LEU A 204 -16.81 -7.04 -0.20
N TYR A 205 -16.98 -6.11 -1.15
CA TYR A 205 -17.21 -4.69 -0.84
C TYR A 205 -18.40 -4.50 0.11
N THR A 206 -19.42 -5.36 0.03
CA THR A 206 -20.61 -5.32 0.89
C THR A 206 -20.28 -5.50 2.37
N ASN A 207 -19.21 -6.21 2.70
CA ASN A 207 -18.83 -6.57 4.07
C ASN A 207 -17.89 -5.53 4.71
N LEU A 208 -17.49 -4.50 3.97
CA LEU A 208 -16.64 -3.42 4.48
C LEU A 208 -17.42 -2.47 5.40
N THR A 209 -16.71 -1.80 6.31
CA THR A 209 -17.30 -0.74 7.13
C THR A 209 -17.72 0.45 6.27
N THR A 210 -18.60 1.31 6.81
CA THR A 210 -19.06 2.49 6.06
C THR A 210 -17.91 3.42 5.72
N GLU A 211 -16.97 3.60 6.66
CA GLU A 211 -15.79 4.44 6.49
C GLU A 211 -14.88 3.88 5.38
N GLU A 212 -14.63 2.56 5.39
CA GLU A 212 -13.81 1.90 4.37
C GLU A 212 -14.49 1.94 2.99
N LYS A 213 -15.82 1.78 2.93
CA LYS A 213 -16.60 1.94 1.70
C LYS A 213 -16.46 3.33 1.12
N THR A 214 -16.66 4.37 1.94
CA THR A 214 -16.55 5.77 1.50
C THR A 214 -15.14 6.06 0.97
N ARG A 215 -14.10 5.66 1.71
CA ARG A 215 -12.70 5.84 1.31
C ARG A 215 -12.39 5.15 -0.01
N LEU A 216 -12.67 3.85 -0.13
CA LEU A 216 -12.35 3.08 -1.34
C LEU A 216 -13.14 3.56 -2.56
N ARG A 217 -14.39 3.98 -2.35
CA ARG A 217 -15.21 4.56 -3.42
C ARG A 217 -14.64 5.89 -3.91
N ALA A 218 -14.13 6.74 -3.00
CA ALA A 218 -13.48 8.00 -3.36
C ALA A 218 -12.17 7.78 -4.12
N GLU A 219 -11.29 6.89 -3.63
CA GLU A 219 -10.03 6.53 -4.30
C GLU A 219 -10.29 5.99 -5.72
N ALA A 220 -11.23 5.05 -5.85
CA ALA A 220 -11.57 4.48 -7.15
C ALA A 220 -12.23 5.51 -8.10
N ALA A 221 -13.10 6.37 -7.59
CA ALA A 221 -13.72 7.43 -8.37
C ALA A 221 -12.70 8.46 -8.86
N LEU A 222 -11.70 8.77 -8.02
CA LEU A 222 -10.60 9.65 -8.38
C LEU A 222 -9.72 9.02 -9.46
N LEU A 223 -9.33 7.75 -9.34
CA LEU A 223 -8.49 7.14 -10.39
C LEU A 223 -9.24 6.91 -11.71
N CYS A 224 -10.56 6.73 -11.67
CA CYS A 224 -11.33 6.31 -12.85
C CYS A 224 -12.38 7.36 -13.28
N PRO A 225 -12.01 8.46 -13.96
CA PRO A 225 -12.96 9.45 -14.49
C PRO A 225 -14.04 8.87 -15.42
N SER A 226 -13.81 7.68 -16.01
CA SER A 226 -14.79 6.98 -16.87
C SER A 226 -16.16 6.77 -16.22
N ILE A 227 -16.26 6.78 -14.89
CA ILE A 227 -17.52 6.66 -14.17
C ILE A 227 -18.53 7.78 -14.50
N VAL A 228 -18.10 8.90 -15.10
CA VAL A 228 -19.00 9.98 -15.52
C VAL A 228 -19.56 9.80 -16.94
N LYS A 229 -19.09 8.81 -17.71
CA LYS A 229 -19.64 8.46 -19.03
C LYS A 229 -21.15 8.18 -18.95
N SER A 230 -21.86 8.32 -20.07
CA SER A 230 -23.29 7.99 -20.16
C SER A 230 -23.61 6.61 -19.59
N GLY A 231 -24.79 6.44 -19.00
CA GLY A 231 -25.28 5.16 -18.47
C GLY A 231 -25.37 4.05 -19.53
N ARG A 232 -25.34 4.41 -20.82
CA ARG A 232 -25.30 3.46 -21.96
C ARG A 232 -23.89 2.92 -22.24
N SER A 233 -22.85 3.54 -21.69
CA SER A 233 -21.47 3.10 -21.89
C SER A 233 -21.26 1.76 -21.19
N ARG A 234 -20.96 0.73 -21.99
CA ARG A 234 -20.45 -0.53 -21.46
C ARG A 234 -19.10 -0.27 -20.78
N ASN A 235 -18.79 -1.06 -19.76
CA ASN A 235 -17.47 -1.14 -19.13
C ASN A 235 -16.99 0.12 -18.39
N LYS A 236 -17.85 1.12 -18.17
CA LYS A 236 -17.43 2.38 -17.51
C LYS A 236 -16.98 2.23 -16.05
N TYR A 237 -17.28 1.09 -15.41
CA TYR A 237 -16.88 0.77 -14.04
C TYR A 237 -15.74 -0.26 -13.96
N ASP A 238 -15.26 -0.78 -15.09
CA ASP A 238 -14.33 -1.91 -15.11
C ASP A 238 -13.00 -1.54 -14.44
N ASP A 239 -12.44 -0.38 -14.78
CA ASP A 239 -11.19 0.11 -14.19
C ASP A 239 -11.30 0.30 -12.67
N MET A 240 -12.45 0.75 -12.19
CA MET A 240 -12.72 0.86 -10.75
C MET A 240 -12.77 -0.51 -10.09
N VAL A 241 -13.48 -1.47 -10.68
CA VAL A 241 -13.58 -2.82 -10.13
C VAL A 241 -12.21 -3.48 -10.13
N LEU A 242 -11.43 -3.29 -11.19
CA LEU A 242 -10.07 -3.79 -11.30
C LEU A 242 -9.15 -3.15 -10.27
N TYR A 243 -9.27 -1.84 -10.02
CA TYR A 243 -8.52 -1.13 -8.99
C TYR A 243 -8.81 -1.70 -7.60
N LEU A 244 -10.09 -1.79 -7.23
CA LEU A 244 -10.52 -2.32 -5.94
C LEU A 244 -10.05 -3.76 -5.75
N LEU A 245 -10.14 -4.58 -6.79
CA LEU A 245 -9.69 -5.96 -6.75
C LEU A 245 -8.16 -6.03 -6.60
N THR A 246 -7.41 -5.38 -7.49
CA THR A 246 -5.95 -5.52 -7.60
C THR A 246 -5.21 -4.89 -6.42
N TYR A 247 -5.63 -3.70 -5.99
CA TYR A 247 -4.89 -2.93 -4.98
C TYR A 247 -5.40 -3.18 -3.57
N HIS A 248 -6.71 -3.36 -3.41
CA HIS A 248 -7.35 -3.49 -2.11
C HIS A 248 -7.82 -4.91 -1.80
N GLY A 249 -7.75 -5.83 -2.77
CA GLY A 249 -8.32 -7.15 -2.61
C GLY A 249 -9.82 -7.10 -2.35
N VAL A 250 -10.54 -6.19 -3.00
CA VAL A 250 -11.97 -5.98 -2.80
C VAL A 250 -12.73 -6.29 -4.08
N LEU A 251 -13.58 -7.31 -4.04
CA LEU A 251 -14.52 -7.61 -5.11
C LEU A 251 -15.77 -6.73 -4.96
N CYS A 252 -16.00 -5.84 -5.92
CA CYS A 252 -17.14 -4.94 -5.97
C CYS A 252 -18.10 -5.34 -7.11
N HIS A 253 -18.89 -6.39 -6.90
CA HIS A 253 -19.83 -6.89 -7.92
C HIS A 253 -20.99 -5.93 -8.21
N GLN A 254 -21.23 -4.96 -7.33
CA GLN A 254 -22.31 -3.97 -7.38
C GLN A 254 -21.84 -2.56 -7.78
N ALA A 255 -20.70 -2.43 -8.47
CA ALA A 255 -20.05 -1.15 -8.77
C ALA A 255 -20.98 -0.10 -9.42
N ARG A 256 -21.90 -0.52 -10.30
CA ARG A 256 -22.89 0.37 -10.92
C ARG A 256 -23.79 1.05 -9.89
N ASP A 257 -24.26 0.28 -8.92
CA ASP A 257 -25.26 0.73 -7.95
C ASP A 257 -24.63 1.72 -6.96
N LEU A 258 -23.31 1.65 -6.76
CA LEU A 258 -22.55 2.65 -6.00
C LEU A 258 -22.59 4.06 -6.59
N PHE A 259 -23.12 4.27 -7.80
CA PHE A 259 -23.22 5.61 -8.40
C PHE A 259 -24.56 5.91 -9.03
N SER A 260 -25.47 4.94 -9.06
CA SER A 260 -26.76 5.07 -9.73
C SER A 260 -27.95 4.64 -8.88
N ALA A 261 -27.75 3.98 -7.74
CA ALA A 261 -28.83 3.62 -6.84
C ALA A 261 -29.32 4.84 -6.05
N GLY A 262 -30.64 4.94 -5.86
CA GLY A 262 -31.26 6.03 -5.07
C GLY A 262 -30.79 6.08 -3.63
N SER A 263 -30.53 4.94 -2.99
CA SER A 263 -29.96 4.88 -1.64
C SER A 263 -28.56 5.49 -1.53
N VAL A 264 -27.83 5.59 -2.65
CA VAL A 264 -26.45 6.07 -2.70
C VAL A 264 -26.37 7.49 -3.26
N ALA A 265 -27.21 7.85 -4.23
CA ALA A 265 -27.26 9.18 -4.83
C ALA A 265 -28.29 10.11 -4.20
N ASN A 266 -29.23 9.59 -3.40
CA ASN A 266 -30.27 10.35 -2.72
C ASN A 266 -30.54 9.77 -1.32
N PRO A 267 -29.56 9.80 -0.40
CA PRO A 267 -29.71 9.22 0.93
C PRO A 267 -30.77 9.93 1.78
N LYS A 268 -31.08 11.20 1.45
CA LYS A 268 -32.13 11.98 2.12
C LYS A 268 -33.54 11.67 1.60
N ASN A 269 -33.64 10.86 0.54
CA ASN A 269 -34.88 10.50 -0.15
C ASN A 269 -35.74 11.74 -0.49
N ASP A 270 -35.09 12.78 -1.03
CA ASP A 270 -35.77 14.00 -1.47
C ASP A 270 -36.33 13.88 -2.90
N ASP A 271 -37.40 14.60 -3.20
CA ASP A 271 -38.01 14.64 -4.55
C ASP A 271 -37.26 15.57 -5.51
N ALA A 272 -36.10 16.07 -5.11
CA ALA A 272 -35.25 16.84 -6.00
C ALA A 272 -34.67 15.86 -7.03
N GLY A 273 -35.20 15.91 -8.26
CA GLY A 273 -34.61 15.18 -9.39
C GLY A 273 -33.14 15.56 -9.63
N GLY A 274 -32.45 14.82 -10.47
CA GLY A 274 -31.08 15.16 -10.84
C GLY A 274 -30.27 13.99 -11.39
N ILE A 275 -29.01 14.28 -11.69
CA ILE A 275 -28.06 13.30 -12.20
C ILE A 275 -27.53 12.48 -11.01
N TYR A 276 -27.85 11.19 -10.97
CA TYR A 276 -27.51 10.34 -9.83
C TYR A 276 -25.99 10.22 -9.62
N ILE A 277 -25.21 10.12 -10.70
CA ILE A 277 -23.74 10.08 -10.62
C ILE A 277 -23.17 11.37 -10.01
N GLU A 278 -23.72 12.53 -10.35
CA GLU A 278 -23.31 13.81 -9.79
C GLU A 278 -23.55 13.85 -8.28
N ARG A 279 -24.77 13.51 -7.84
CA ARG A 279 -25.12 13.49 -6.42
C ARG A 279 -24.28 12.47 -5.65
N ALA A 280 -24.06 11.30 -6.24
CA ALA A 280 -23.21 10.24 -5.72
C ALA A 280 -21.77 10.71 -5.50
N LEU A 281 -21.22 11.52 -6.41
CA LEU A 281 -19.86 12.08 -6.31
C LEU A 281 -19.78 13.21 -5.29
N LYS A 282 -20.79 14.09 -5.22
CA LYS A 282 -20.87 15.16 -4.21
C LYS A 282 -20.74 14.65 -2.78
N LEU A 283 -21.29 13.47 -2.50
CA LEU A 283 -21.21 12.85 -1.16
C LEU A 283 -19.81 12.35 -0.77
N ILE A 284 -18.88 12.27 -1.73
CA ILE A 284 -17.50 11.80 -1.51
C ILE A 284 -16.44 12.81 -1.96
N GLU A 285 -16.82 14.07 -2.23
CA GLU A 285 -15.88 15.09 -2.71
C GLU A 285 -14.74 15.35 -1.73
N GLU A 286 -15.04 15.45 -0.44
CA GLU A 286 -14.04 15.65 0.60
C GLU A 286 -13.03 14.49 0.64
N GLU A 287 -13.52 13.26 0.56
CA GLU A 287 -12.68 12.07 0.53
C GLU A 287 -11.90 11.96 -0.78
N MET A 288 -12.44 12.43 -1.90
CA MET A 288 -11.69 12.55 -3.17
C MET A 288 -10.58 13.60 -3.06
N LYS A 289 -10.83 14.76 -2.43
CA LYS A 289 -9.81 15.79 -2.17
C LYS A 289 -8.69 15.22 -1.28
N LYS A 290 -9.04 14.50 -0.22
CA LYS A 290 -8.05 13.81 0.64
C LYS A 290 -7.23 12.79 -0.14
N ALA A 291 -7.89 11.92 -0.91
CA ALA A 291 -7.24 10.90 -1.73
C ALA A 291 -6.29 11.52 -2.79
N ALA A 292 -6.67 12.64 -3.40
CA ALA A 292 -5.81 13.38 -4.33
C ALA A 292 -4.50 13.83 -3.68
N LEU A 293 -4.53 14.20 -2.40
CA LEU A 293 -3.34 14.63 -1.67
C LEU A 293 -2.45 13.47 -1.19
N THR A 294 -3.03 12.31 -0.85
CA THR A 294 -2.32 11.25 -0.14
C THR A 294 -1.99 10.01 -0.97
N MET A 295 -2.67 9.77 -2.09
CA MET A 295 -2.41 8.60 -2.94
C MET A 295 -1.06 8.69 -3.66
N ASP A 296 -0.42 7.53 -3.82
CA ASP A 296 0.86 7.39 -4.51
C ASP A 296 0.74 7.86 -5.97
N ASP A 297 1.73 8.63 -6.42
CA ASP A 297 1.80 9.15 -7.79
C ASP A 297 1.86 8.03 -8.84
N ALA A 298 2.43 6.87 -8.48
CA ALA A 298 2.50 5.71 -9.37
C ALA A 298 1.10 5.26 -9.86
N LEU A 299 0.07 5.40 -9.03
CA LEU A 299 -1.31 5.06 -9.40
C LEU A 299 -1.87 6.00 -10.48
N PHE A 300 -1.48 7.29 -10.46
CA PHE A 300 -1.91 8.25 -11.48
C PHE A 300 -1.19 8.01 -12.80
N VAL A 301 0.10 7.68 -12.77
CA VAL A 301 0.82 7.28 -13.98
C VAL A 301 0.17 6.06 -14.63
N GLU A 302 -0.24 5.06 -13.85
CA GLU A 302 -0.91 3.86 -14.34
C GLU A 302 -2.31 4.13 -14.91
N TYR A 303 -3.18 4.81 -14.15
CA TYR A 303 -4.59 4.98 -14.54
C TYR A 303 -4.83 6.18 -15.46
N TRP A 304 -4.00 7.23 -15.36
CA TRP A 304 -4.17 8.46 -16.15
C TRP A 304 -3.16 8.58 -17.29
N GLY A 305 -2.08 7.78 -17.28
CA GLY A 305 -0.99 7.85 -18.23
C GLY A 305 -0.02 9.01 -17.98
N GLU A 306 -0.17 9.73 -16.86
CA GLU A 306 0.63 10.92 -16.55
C GLU A 306 0.76 11.13 -15.03
N SER A 307 1.92 11.63 -14.61
CA SER A 307 2.14 12.11 -13.24
C SER A 307 1.53 13.50 -13.08
N VAL A 308 0.86 13.75 -11.95
CA VAL A 308 0.20 15.02 -11.68
C VAL A 308 0.47 15.42 -10.22
N PRO A 309 0.98 16.64 -9.97
CA PRO A 309 1.19 17.12 -8.61
C PRO A 309 -0.09 17.02 -7.77
N PRO A 310 -0.01 16.61 -6.48
CA PRO A 310 -1.17 16.38 -5.63
C PRO A 310 -2.23 17.50 -5.65
N GLU A 311 -1.78 18.75 -5.61
CA GLU A 311 -2.61 19.96 -5.62
C GLU A 311 -3.35 20.21 -6.94
N LEU A 312 -2.90 19.59 -8.05
CA LEU A 312 -3.50 19.73 -9.38
C LEU A 312 -4.37 18.55 -9.78
N ARG A 313 -4.38 17.45 -9.01
CA ARG A 313 -5.08 16.21 -9.38
C ARG A 313 -6.59 16.39 -9.52
N ILE A 314 -7.26 17.13 -8.64
CA ILE A 314 -8.71 17.39 -8.77
C ILE A 314 -9.02 18.19 -10.03
N LYS A 315 -8.25 19.24 -10.31
CA LYS A 315 -8.40 20.03 -11.54
C LYS A 315 -8.20 19.14 -12.77
N ARG A 316 -7.17 18.31 -12.78
CA ARG A 316 -6.89 17.40 -13.89
C ARG A 316 -7.97 16.32 -14.05
N TRP A 317 -8.49 15.81 -12.94
CA TRP A 317 -9.61 14.89 -12.94
C TRP A 317 -10.85 15.51 -13.59
N LEU A 318 -11.18 16.76 -13.25
CA LEU A 318 -12.30 17.50 -13.85
C LEU A 318 -12.12 17.69 -15.37
N GLU A 319 -10.90 18.01 -15.84
CA GLU A 319 -10.61 18.12 -17.27
C GLU A 319 -10.86 16.80 -18.01
N LYS A 320 -10.42 15.66 -17.44
CA LYS A 320 -10.69 14.33 -17.99
C LYS A 320 -12.19 14.00 -17.93
N ALA A 321 -12.84 14.28 -16.81
CA ALA A 321 -14.26 14.00 -16.60
C ALA A 321 -15.14 14.78 -17.59
N ASP A 322 -14.87 16.06 -17.82
CA ASP A 322 -15.59 16.90 -18.79
C ASP A 322 -15.46 16.38 -20.23
N GLN A 323 -14.32 15.78 -20.60
CA GLN A 323 -14.14 15.16 -21.91
C GLN A 323 -14.94 13.85 -22.06
N LEU A 324 -15.25 13.17 -20.96
CA LEU A 324 -15.89 11.86 -20.96
C LEU A 324 -17.41 11.94 -20.71
N ALA A 325 -17.87 12.94 -19.98
CA ALA A 325 -19.27 13.17 -19.71
C ALA A 325 -19.96 13.78 -20.94
N THR A 326 -21.06 13.18 -21.37
CA THR A 326 -21.84 13.65 -22.53
C THR A 326 -23.14 14.34 -22.14
N GLU A 327 -23.68 14.03 -20.96
CA GLU A 327 -25.00 14.47 -20.50
C GLU A 327 -24.93 15.69 -19.55
N TRP A 328 -23.73 16.02 -19.06
CA TRP A 328 -23.47 17.12 -18.13
C TRP A 328 -22.00 17.50 -18.12
N THR A 329 -21.66 18.60 -17.45
CA THR A 329 -20.29 19.08 -17.30
C THR A 329 -19.86 18.95 -15.83
N PRO A 330 -19.15 17.88 -15.44
CA PRO A 330 -18.63 17.66 -14.10
C PRO A 330 -18.02 18.91 -13.45
N SER A 331 -17.16 19.64 -14.15
CA SER A 331 -16.49 20.84 -13.60
C SER A 331 -17.46 21.96 -13.24
N LYS A 332 -18.68 22.01 -13.81
CA LYS A 332 -19.69 23.03 -13.48
C LYS A 332 -20.38 22.79 -12.14
N SER A 333 -20.31 21.57 -11.60
CA SER A 333 -21.11 21.21 -10.43
C SER A 333 -20.32 20.56 -9.30
N LEU A 334 -19.23 19.85 -9.61
CA LEU A 334 -18.39 19.19 -8.61
C LEU A 334 -17.28 20.12 -8.11
N PHE A 335 -16.90 19.96 -6.83
CA PHE A 335 -15.79 20.67 -6.19
C PHE A 335 -15.95 22.20 -6.25
N ARG A 336 -17.16 22.69 -5.95
CA ARG A 336 -17.54 24.12 -6.07
C ARG A 336 -17.45 24.92 -4.76
N ASP A 337 -16.83 24.34 -3.74
CA ASP A 337 -16.61 24.98 -2.45
C ASP A 337 -15.57 26.10 -2.49
#